data_AF-A0A382G372-F1
#
_entry.id   AF-A0A382G372-F1
#
_cell.length_a   1.000
_cell.length_b   1.000
_cell.length_c   1.000
_cell.angle_alpha   90.00
_cell.angle_beta   90.00
_cell.angle_gamma   90.00
#
_symmetry.space_group_name_H-M   'P 1'
#
loop_
_entity.id
_entity.type
_entity.pdbx_description
1 polymer ?
#
loop_
_entity_poly.entity_id
_entity_poly.type
_entity_poly.pdbx_seq_one_letter_code
_entity_poly.pdbx_strand_id
1 'polypeptide(L)'
;MTIFSNLKHIKFFTAIFLLLAYFCLKMPVYAQSPIPGINISVDTATTPQQVSTTLQIVFLLTILTLAPAILIMTTSFTRFVIVLSFLRQAIGTPQAPSNQIVIGIALFLSLFVMMPVWEEVNDVAL
;
A
#
# COMPACT_ATOMS: atom_id res chain seq x y z
N MET A 1 10.63 -26.77 -38.29
CA MET A 1 10.97 -25.35 -38.17
C MET A 1 10.19 -24.71 -37.01
N THR A 2 10.37 -25.22 -35.78
CA THR A 2 9.52 -24.88 -34.61
C THR A 2 10.34 -24.53 -33.36
N ILE A 3 11.64 -24.88 -33.36
CA ILE A 3 12.58 -24.63 -32.24
C ILE A 3 13.07 -23.17 -32.24
N PHE A 4 13.27 -22.56 -33.41
CA PHE A 4 13.73 -21.16 -33.50
C PHE A 4 12.69 -20.13 -33.02
N SER A 5 11.39 -20.45 -33.07
CA SER A 5 10.32 -19.56 -32.55
C SER A 5 10.32 -19.49 -31.02
N ASN A 6 10.46 -20.65 -30.35
CA ASN A 6 10.57 -20.73 -28.89
C ASN A 6 11.88 -20.10 -28.35
N LEU A 7 12.95 -20.15 -29.13
CA LEU A 7 14.23 -19.53 -28.75
C LEU A 7 14.13 -17.99 -28.72
N LYS A 8 13.25 -17.38 -29.53
CA LYS A 8 13.03 -15.93 -29.49
C LYS A 8 12.26 -15.52 -28.24
N HIS A 9 11.25 -16.30 -27.84
CA HIS A 9 10.50 -16.05 -26.60
C HIS A 9 11.36 -16.27 -25.34
N ILE A 10 12.23 -17.28 -25.32
CA ILE A 10 13.12 -17.51 -24.17
C ILE A 10 14.20 -16.43 -24.06
N LYS A 11 14.76 -15.96 -25.19
CA LYS A 11 15.67 -14.81 -25.23
C LYS A 11 14.99 -13.49 -24.87
N PHE A 12 13.72 -13.33 -25.22
CA PHE A 12 12.92 -12.16 -24.84
C PHE A 12 12.62 -12.17 -23.33
N PHE A 13 12.29 -13.33 -22.76
CA PHE A 13 12.06 -13.48 -21.33
C PHE A 13 13.34 -13.27 -20.51
N THR A 14 14.49 -13.80 -20.96
CA THR A 14 15.78 -13.52 -20.29
C THR A 14 16.23 -12.07 -20.46
N ALA A 15 15.93 -11.42 -21.58
CA ALA A 15 16.18 -9.99 -21.77
C ALA A 15 15.29 -9.13 -20.85
N ILE A 16 14.01 -9.48 -20.68
CA ILE A 16 13.11 -8.83 -19.73
C ILE A 16 13.58 -9.02 -18.28
N PHE A 17 14.03 -10.23 -17.93
CA PHE A 17 14.57 -10.50 -16.60
C PHE A 17 15.87 -9.70 -16.35
N LEU A 18 16.76 -9.62 -17.33
CA LEU A 18 17.96 -8.79 -17.26
C LEU A 18 17.66 -7.29 -17.22
N LEU A 19 16.65 -6.83 -17.95
CA LEU A 19 16.22 -5.42 -17.95
C LEU A 19 15.54 -5.05 -16.62
N LEU A 20 14.76 -5.96 -16.05
CA LEU A 20 14.13 -5.80 -14.73
C LEU A 20 15.17 -5.87 -13.60
N ALA A 21 16.18 -6.75 -13.72
CA ALA A 21 17.33 -6.77 -12.80
C ALA A 21 18.18 -5.49 -12.92
N TYR A 22 18.39 -4.99 -14.14
CA TYR A 22 19.08 -3.72 -14.38
C TYR A 22 18.29 -2.54 -13.80
N PHE A 23 16.97 -2.55 -13.95
CA PHE A 23 16.08 -1.55 -13.34
C PHE A 23 16.12 -1.62 -11.80
N CYS A 24 16.16 -2.82 -11.23
CA CYS A 24 16.32 -3.03 -9.79
C CYS A 24 17.67 -2.50 -9.27
N LEU A 25 18.75 -2.69 -10.03
CA LEU A 25 20.09 -2.18 -9.71
C LEU A 25 20.23 -0.66 -9.88
N LYS A 26 19.33 -0.03 -10.63
CA LYS A 26 19.30 1.43 -10.88
C LYS A 26 18.28 2.16 -10.03
N MET A 27 17.54 1.47 -9.15
CA MET A 27 16.76 2.19 -8.15
C MET A 27 17.72 2.99 -7.27
N PRO A 28 17.39 4.27 -6.97
CA PRO A 28 18.02 4.92 -5.85
C PRO A 28 17.63 4.09 -4.62
N VAL A 29 18.58 3.32 -4.10
CA VAL A 29 18.54 2.93 -2.70
C VAL A 29 18.47 4.27 -1.97
N TYR A 30 17.30 4.60 -1.45
CA TYR A 30 17.19 5.67 -0.46
C TYR A 30 17.98 5.17 0.74
N ALA A 31 19.30 5.40 0.73
CA ALA A 31 20.03 5.59 1.95
C ALA A 31 19.23 6.67 2.68
N GLN A 32 18.66 6.30 3.82
CA GLN A 32 18.03 7.23 4.72
C GLN A 32 19.12 8.23 5.11
N SER A 33 19.22 9.33 4.35
CA SER A 33 19.91 10.51 4.80
C SER A 33 19.29 10.82 6.16
N PRO A 34 20.08 10.90 7.24
CA PRO A 34 19.56 11.25 8.54
C PRO A 34 18.74 12.52 8.35
N ILE A 35 17.43 12.44 8.56
CA ILE A 35 16.55 13.60 8.59
C ILE A 35 17.22 14.53 9.61
N PRO A 36 17.65 15.75 9.24
CA PRO A 36 18.40 16.61 10.16
C PRO A 36 17.56 16.84 11.43
N GLY A 37 17.97 16.22 12.54
CA GLY A 37 17.24 16.21 13.83
C GLY A 37 16.72 14.84 14.31
N ILE A 38 16.75 13.78 13.49
CA ILE A 38 16.30 12.43 13.86
C ILE A 38 17.47 11.46 13.71
N ASN A 39 18.30 11.38 14.76
CA ASN A 39 19.25 10.28 14.95
C ASN A 39 18.57 9.24 15.84
N ILE A 40 17.97 8.21 15.25
CA ILE A 40 17.53 7.01 15.98
C ILE A 40 18.78 6.17 16.25
N SER A 41 19.70 6.72 17.05
CA SER A 41 20.86 6.01 17.58
C SER A 41 20.43 5.46 18.93
N VAL A 42 20.23 4.14 19.04
CA VAL A 42 20.07 3.48 20.33
C VAL A 42 21.46 3.34 20.98
N ASP A 43 22.13 4.47 21.16
CA ASP A 43 23.30 4.60 22.03
C ASP A 43 22.82 5.21 23.34
N THR A 44 23.26 4.63 24.46
CA THR A 44 22.82 4.90 25.84
C THR A 44 22.40 6.35 26.07
N ALA A 45 21.08 6.60 26.08
CA ALA A 45 20.49 7.93 26.22
C ALA A 45 20.92 8.56 27.55
N THR A 46 21.75 9.60 27.48
CA THR A 46 22.33 10.27 28.66
C THR A 46 21.44 11.40 29.19
N THR A 47 20.32 11.72 28.53
CA THR A 47 19.33 12.70 29.01
C THR A 47 17.87 12.20 28.89
N PRO A 48 17.03 12.32 29.94
CA PRO A 48 15.63 11.88 29.94
C PRO A 48 14.76 12.48 28.83
N GLN A 49 15.10 13.69 28.37
CA GLN A 49 14.35 14.44 27.36
C GLN A 49 14.45 13.80 25.96
N GLN A 50 15.58 13.20 25.59
CA GLN A 50 15.77 12.59 24.26
C GLN A 50 14.97 11.28 24.09
N VAL A 51 14.76 10.55 25.19
CA VAL A 51 13.94 9.33 25.20
C VAL A 51 12.47 9.67 24.97
N SER A 52 11.99 10.78 25.53
CA SER A 52 10.59 11.22 25.37
C SER A 52 10.22 11.59 23.93
N THR A 53 11.09 12.33 23.23
CA THR A 53 10.88 12.71 21.83
C THR A 53 10.92 11.50 20.90
N THR A 54 11.87 10.59 21.13
CA THR A 54 11.98 9.34 20.34
C THR A 54 10.73 8.48 20.51
N LEU A 55 10.25 8.28 21.75
CA LEU A 55 9.03 7.54 22.02
C LEU A 55 7.80 8.21 21.38
N GLN A 56 7.67 9.54 21.46
CA GLN A 56 6.56 10.26 20.84
C GLN A 56 6.50 10.06 19.32
N ILE A 57 7.65 10.09 18.64
CA ILE A 57 7.74 9.85 17.19
C ILE A 57 7.34 8.39 16.87
N VAL A 58 7.82 7.42 17.66
CA VAL A 58 7.43 6.01 17.49
C VAL A 58 5.92 5.83 17.64
N PHE A 59 5.29 6.47 18.63
CA PHE A 59 3.84 6.43 18.81
C PHE A 59 3.09 7.08 17.64
N LEU A 60 3.55 8.24 17.15
CA LEU A 60 2.94 8.92 16.01
C LEU A 60 2.98 8.05 14.73
N LEU A 61 4.14 7.46 14.44
CA LEU A 61 4.29 6.56 13.29
C LEU A 61 3.43 5.30 13.43
N THR A 62 3.30 4.77 14.64
CA THR A 62 2.43 3.62 14.92
C THR A 62 0.97 3.96 14.60
N ILE A 63 0.46 5.09 15.09
CA ILE A 63 -0.92 5.53 14.84
C ILE A 63 -1.14 5.80 13.35
N LEU A 64 -0.21 6.48 12.69
CA LEU A 64 -0.32 6.80 11.26
C LEU A 64 -0.38 5.55 10.38
N THR A 65 0.33 4.49 10.76
CA THR A 65 0.33 3.22 10.02
C THR A 65 -0.96 2.42 10.26
N LEU A 66 -1.52 2.46 11.49
CA LEU A 66 -2.78 1.78 11.80
C LEU A 66 -4.01 2.51 11.24
N ALA A 67 -3.96 3.84 11.16
CA ALA A 67 -5.06 4.69 10.70
C ALA A 67 -5.71 4.24 9.38
N PRO A 68 -4.97 4.00 8.27
CA PRO A 68 -5.58 3.56 7.02
C PRO A 68 -6.24 2.18 7.14
N ALA A 69 -5.68 1.27 7.93
CA ALA A 69 -6.25 -0.07 8.13
C ALA A 69 -7.58 0.01 8.90
N ILE A 70 -7.63 0.81 9.98
CA ILE A 70 -8.85 1.02 10.76
C ILE A 70 -9.93 1.68 9.90
N LEU A 71 -9.57 2.70 9.10
CA LEU A 71 -10.52 3.40 8.21
C LEU A 71 -11.19 2.39 7.25
N ILE A 72 -10.39 1.52 6.63
CA ILE A 72 -10.89 0.49 5.71
C ILE A 72 -11.79 -0.54 6.42
N MET A 73 -11.47 -0.92 7.66
CA MET A 73 -12.24 -1.91 8.44
C MET A 73 -13.53 -1.35 9.04
N THR A 74 -13.55 -0.07 9.41
CA THR A 74 -14.70 0.59 10.05
C THR A 74 -15.71 1.15 9.04
N THR A 75 -15.33 1.24 7.77
CA THR A 75 -16.20 1.74 6.68
C THR A 75 -16.87 0.60 5.89
N SER A 76 -17.74 0.98 4.95
CA SER A 76 -18.45 0.06 4.04
C SER A 76 -17.54 -0.63 3.02
N PHE A 77 -16.26 -0.24 2.93
CA PHE A 77 -15.29 -0.79 1.99
C PHE A 77 -15.24 -2.33 2.00
N THR A 78 -15.12 -2.93 3.18
CA THR A 78 -15.01 -4.41 3.33
C THR A 78 -16.22 -5.13 2.73
N ARG A 79 -17.44 -4.58 2.90
CA ARG A 79 -18.67 -5.17 2.34
C ARG A 79 -18.67 -5.09 0.82
N PHE A 80 -18.28 -3.95 0.24
CA PHE A 80 -18.18 -3.80 -1.21
C PHE A 80 -17.15 -4.75 -1.83
N VAL A 81 -15.96 -4.89 -1.23
CA VAL A 81 -14.93 -5.83 -1.72
C VAL A 81 -15.44 -7.27 -1.72
N ILE A 82 -16.12 -7.71 -0.66
CA ILE A 82 -16.64 -9.09 -0.56
C ILE A 82 -17.69 -9.35 -1.64
N VAL A 83 -18.67 -8.45 -1.80
CA VAL A 83 -19.73 -8.59 -2.80
C VAL A 83 -19.16 -8.61 -4.22
N LEU A 84 -18.26 -7.68 -4.54
CA LEU A 84 -17.60 -7.64 -5.85
C LEU A 84 -16.68 -8.85 -6.09
N SER A 85 -16.07 -9.39 -5.04
CA SER A 85 -15.24 -10.60 -5.11
C SER A 85 -16.06 -11.86 -5.37
N PHE A 86 -17.27 -11.94 -4.81
CA PHE A 86 -18.22 -13.00 -5.16
C PHE A 86 -18.77 -12.84 -6.57
N LEU A 87 -19.07 -11.61 -6.99
CA LEU A 87 -19.47 -11.34 -8.38
C LEU A 87 -18.39 -11.78 -9.37
N ARG A 88 -17.11 -11.54 -9.05
CA ARG A 88 -15.97 -12.03 -9.85
C ARG A 88 -15.94 -13.56 -9.98
N GLN A 89 -16.28 -14.29 -8.93
CA GLN A 89 -16.33 -15.75 -8.97
C GLN A 89 -17.54 -16.24 -9.77
N ALA A 90 -18.66 -15.53 -9.68
CA ALA A 90 -19.89 -15.88 -10.37
C ALA A 90 -19.81 -15.71 -11.91
N ILE A 91 -18.98 -14.80 -12.42
CA ILE A 91 -18.80 -14.59 -13.87
C ILE A 91 -17.93 -15.66 -14.56
N GLY A 92 -17.46 -16.69 -13.85
CA GLY A 92 -16.84 -17.89 -14.43
C GLY A 92 -15.43 -17.71 -15.01
N THR A 93 -14.89 -16.48 -15.04
CA THR A 93 -13.53 -16.18 -15.50
C THR A 93 -12.63 -15.74 -14.33
N PRO A 94 -11.60 -16.51 -13.92
CA PRO A 94 -10.80 -16.20 -12.73
C PRO A 94 -9.98 -14.91 -12.81
N GLN A 95 -9.70 -14.42 -14.03
CA GLN A 95 -8.74 -13.35 -14.32
C GLN A 95 -9.39 -11.98 -14.58
N ALA A 96 -10.69 -11.94 -14.83
CA ALA A 96 -11.42 -10.69 -14.99
C ALA A 96 -12.43 -10.56 -13.86
N PRO A 97 -12.58 -9.38 -13.21
CA PRO A 97 -11.64 -8.26 -13.13
C PRO A 97 -10.45 -8.51 -12.16
N SER A 98 -9.28 -7.94 -12.44
CA SER A 98 -8.09 -8.01 -11.56
C SER A 98 -8.38 -7.51 -10.14
N ASN A 99 -7.72 -8.09 -9.13
CA ASN A 99 -7.89 -7.71 -7.73
C ASN A 99 -7.70 -6.19 -7.49
N GLN A 100 -6.76 -5.57 -8.21
CA GLN A 100 -6.52 -4.13 -8.12
C GLN A 100 -7.73 -3.29 -8.57
N ILE A 101 -8.45 -3.76 -9.60
CA ILE A 101 -9.64 -3.08 -10.13
C ILE A 101 -10.79 -3.20 -9.12
N VAL A 102 -11.00 -4.39 -8.55
CA VAL A 102 -12.03 -4.62 -7.52
C VAL A 102 -11.81 -3.71 -6.32
N ILE A 103 -10.57 -3.62 -5.84
CA ILE A 103 -10.20 -2.74 -4.72
C ILE A 103 -10.40 -1.26 -5.08
N GLY A 104 -10.01 -0.84 -6.28
CA GLY A 104 -10.19 0.55 -6.73
C GLY A 104 -11.66 0.96 -6.82
N ILE A 105 -12.51 0.10 -7.39
CA ILE A 105 -13.95 0.32 -7.47
C ILE A 105 -14.57 0.35 -6.06
N ALA A 106 -14.17 -0.57 -5.17
CA ALA A 106 -14.68 -0.62 -3.81
C ALA A 106 -14.30 0.63 -2.99
N LEU A 107 -13.09 1.15 -3.15
CA LEU A 107 -12.68 2.41 -2.52
C LEU A 107 -13.54 3.57 -3.00
N PHE A 108 -13.68 3.74 -4.32
CA PHE A 108 -14.49 4.84 -4.87
C PHE A 108 -15.95 4.79 -4.42
N LEU A 109 -16.57 3.60 -4.46
CA LEU A 109 -17.94 3.40 -3.98
C LEU A 109 -18.07 3.66 -2.48
N SER A 110 -17.08 3.25 -1.68
CA SER A 110 -17.09 3.51 -0.23
C SER A 110 -17.05 5.00 0.08
N LEU A 111 -16.21 5.77 -0.63
CA LEU A 111 -16.12 7.23 -0.47
C LEU A 111 -17.42 7.92 -0.85
N PHE A 112 -18.03 7.52 -1.96
CA PHE A 112 -19.30 8.06 -2.42
C PHE A 112 -20.44 7.80 -1.42
N VAL A 113 -20.54 6.59 -0.88
CA VAL A 113 -21.60 6.21 0.06
C VAL A 113 -21.38 6.77 1.47
N MET A 114 -20.12 7.01 1.86
CA MET A 114 -19.76 7.56 3.18
C MET A 114 -19.74 9.09 3.25
N MET A 115 -19.96 9.79 2.14
CA MET A 115 -20.06 11.26 2.12
C MET A 115 -20.94 11.86 3.25
N PRO A 116 -22.18 11.38 3.52
CA PRO A 116 -23.00 11.95 4.59
C PRO A 116 -22.44 11.70 6.00
N VAL A 117 -21.71 10.60 6.22
CA VAL A 117 -21.08 10.33 7.51
C VAL A 117 -19.94 11.31 7.76
N TRP A 118 -19.23 11.71 6.70
CA TRP A 118 -18.18 12.72 6.81
C TRP A 118 -18.75 14.11 7.06
N GLU A 119 -19.89 14.44 6.45
CA GLU A 119 -20.62 15.69 6.71
C GLU A 119 -21.14 15.72 8.16
N GLU A 120 -21.77 14.65 8.64
CA GLU A 120 -22.25 14.55 10.03
C GLU A 120 -21.10 14.67 11.04
N VAL A 121 -19.97 13.99 10.80
CA VAL A 121 -18.78 14.10 11.67
C VAL A 121 -18.23 15.52 11.67
N ASN A 122 -18.20 16.19 10.51
CA ASN A 122 -17.75 17.57 10.41
C ASN A 122 -18.67 18.53 11.19
N ASP A 123 -19.98 18.34 11.11
CA ASP A 123 -20.99 19.20 11.73
C ASP A 123 -21.13 18.98 13.25
N VAL A 124 -20.85 17.76 13.74
CA VAL A 124 -20.90 17.44 15.18
C VAL A 124 -19.58 17.77 15.89
N ALA A 125 -18.45 17.71 15.19
CA ALA A 125 -17.12 17.92 15.78
C ALA A 125 -16.63 19.38 15.76
N LEU A 126 -17.24 20.26 14.94
CA LEU A 126 -16.99 21.70 14.90
C LEU A 126 -18.12 22.48 15.58
#